data_AF-A0A848QNZ4-F1
#
_entry.id   AF-A0A848QNZ4-F1
#
_cell.length_a   1.000
_cell.length_b   1.000
_cell.length_c   1.000
_cell.angle_alpha   90.00
_cell.angle_beta   90.00
_cell.angle_gamma   90.00
#
_symmetry.space_group_name_H-M   'P 1'
#
loop_
_entity.id
_entity.type
_entity.pdbx_description
1 polymer ?
#
loop_
_entity_poly.entity_id
_entity_poly.type
_entity_poly.pdbx_seq_one_letter_code
_entity_poly.pdbx_strand_id
1 'polypeptide(L)'
;MAQLIPPAKVAARQAIMRAAAIALALALPTTAYARNDCASIDALLAPDNSKLRHLSVGFDRAGLLELRHRGKADLIAGASDCELSLPRTYFEIGCSWDFDTGEAASREKIEELRLEMARCMPVLLVDTVRESAVDRLIIEHDYGATIETTESEDVDVSLQLFQYTRDNSPSHFKVHLTFSR
;
A
#
# COMPACT_ATOMS: atom_id res chain seq x y z
N MET A 1 -46.33 -53.54 -54.99
CA MET A 1 -45.75 -54.75 -55.61
C MET A 1 -44.25 -54.50 -55.81
N ALA A 2 -43.41 -55.49 -55.47
CA ALA A 2 -41.93 -55.59 -55.59
C ALA A 2 -41.10 -54.55 -54.79
N GLN A 3 -40.56 -54.85 -53.60
CA GLN A 3 -39.34 -55.64 -53.28
C GLN A 3 -38.10 -55.31 -54.12
N LEU A 4 -37.03 -54.85 -53.45
CA LEU A 4 -35.71 -55.49 -53.45
C LEU A 4 -34.79 -54.85 -52.38
N ILE A 5 -34.31 -55.69 -51.46
CA ILE A 5 -33.27 -55.40 -50.44
C ILE A 5 -31.93 -56.02 -50.95
N PRO A 6 -30.76 -55.76 -50.33
CA PRO A 6 -29.55 -55.14 -50.87
C PRO A 6 -28.46 -56.20 -51.17
N PRO A 7 -27.15 -55.89 -51.38
CA PRO A 7 -26.26 -55.70 -50.22
C PRO A 7 -24.96 -54.85 -50.45
N ALA A 8 -24.46 -54.32 -49.34
CA ALA A 8 -23.05 -54.24 -48.96
C ALA A 8 -22.05 -53.45 -49.85
N LYS A 9 -21.37 -52.46 -49.25
CA LYS A 9 -19.98 -52.60 -48.75
C LYS A 9 -19.33 -51.24 -48.44
N VAL A 10 -18.59 -51.24 -47.32
CA VAL A 10 -17.47 -50.34 -46.97
C VAL A 10 -17.87 -48.94 -46.53
N ALA A 11 -18.14 -48.72 -45.24
CA ALA A 11 -17.17 -48.52 -44.17
C ALA A 11 -16.41 -47.18 -44.24
N ALA A 12 -16.71 -46.35 -43.23
CA ALA A 12 -15.77 -45.52 -42.49
C ALA A 12 -14.86 -44.56 -43.28
N ARG A 13 -15.31 -43.30 -43.40
CA ARG A 13 -14.40 -42.15 -43.43
C ARG A 13 -14.67 -41.27 -42.20
N GLN A 14 -13.91 -41.55 -41.15
CA GLN A 14 -13.70 -40.71 -39.97
C GLN A 14 -13.14 -39.34 -40.46
N ALA A 15 -13.75 -38.20 -40.15
CA ALA A 15 -13.85 -37.52 -38.85
C ALA A 15 -12.48 -37.06 -38.31
N ILE A 16 -11.98 -35.91 -38.78
CA ILE A 16 -11.10 -35.01 -38.00
C ILE A 16 -11.35 -33.56 -38.46
N MET A 17 -12.34 -32.88 -37.87
CA MET A 17 -12.29 -31.41 -37.75
C MET A 17 -11.95 -31.11 -36.29
N ARG A 18 -10.72 -30.67 -36.06
CA ARG A 18 -10.24 -30.21 -34.76
C ARG A 18 -10.87 -28.85 -34.47
N ALA A 19 -11.82 -28.82 -33.52
CA ALA A 19 -12.20 -27.60 -32.83
C ALA A 19 -11.03 -27.17 -31.94
N ALA A 20 -10.29 -26.15 -32.34
CA ALA A 20 -9.34 -25.46 -31.48
C ALA A 20 -10.11 -24.48 -30.59
N ALA A 21 -10.66 -24.98 -29.49
CA ALA A 21 -11.07 -24.12 -28.38
C ALA A 21 -9.81 -23.77 -27.59
N ILE A 22 -9.17 -22.65 -27.95
CA ILE A 22 -8.15 -22.02 -27.10
C ILE A 22 -8.92 -21.42 -25.92
N ALA A 23 -9.06 -22.20 -24.85
CA ALA A 23 -9.36 -21.65 -23.55
C ALA A 23 -8.12 -20.86 -23.12
N LEU A 24 -8.13 -19.55 -23.37
CA LEU A 24 -7.23 -18.62 -22.71
C LEU A 24 -7.64 -18.64 -21.23
N ALA A 25 -7.09 -19.59 -20.48
CA ALA A 25 -7.00 -19.46 -19.04
C ALA A 25 -6.14 -18.22 -18.83
N LEU A 26 -6.80 -17.09 -18.58
CA LEU A 26 -6.21 -15.94 -17.91
C LEU A 26 -5.70 -16.49 -16.58
N ALA A 27 -4.46 -17.00 -16.60
CA ALA A 27 -3.60 -17.02 -15.45
C ALA A 27 -3.38 -15.55 -15.11
N LEU A 28 -4.39 -14.94 -14.47
CA LEU A 28 -4.14 -13.86 -13.56
C LEU A 28 -3.00 -14.39 -12.69
N PRO A 29 -1.82 -13.73 -12.66
CA PRO A 29 -0.90 -14.01 -11.59
C PRO A 29 -1.72 -13.77 -10.33
N THR A 30 -2.11 -14.84 -9.64
CA THR A 30 -2.49 -14.73 -8.24
C THR A 30 -1.33 -14.01 -7.64
N THR A 31 -1.54 -12.73 -7.34
CA THR A 31 -0.55 -11.87 -6.75
C THR A 31 -0.27 -12.46 -5.38
N ALA A 32 0.64 -13.43 -5.34
CA ALA A 32 1.74 -13.36 -4.42
C ALA A 32 2.56 -12.11 -4.79
N TYR A 33 1.93 -10.94 -4.74
CA TYR A 33 2.61 -9.71 -4.40
C TYR A 33 3.32 -10.07 -3.10
N ALA A 34 4.65 -9.94 -3.10
CA ALA A 34 5.47 -10.70 -2.21
C ALA A 34 5.00 -10.44 -0.78
N ARG A 35 4.76 -11.50 -0.02
CA ARG A 35 4.34 -11.47 1.39
C ARG A 35 5.26 -10.64 2.31
N ASN A 36 6.35 -10.08 1.76
CA ASN A 36 7.30 -9.21 2.43
C ASN A 36 7.02 -7.71 2.18
N ASP A 37 6.28 -7.31 1.14
CA ASP A 37 6.11 -5.90 0.74
C ASP A 37 5.08 -5.15 1.60
N CYS A 38 4.42 -5.86 2.51
CA CYS A 38 3.51 -5.28 3.51
C CYS A 38 3.95 -5.62 4.94
N ALA A 39 5.09 -6.29 5.13
CA ALA A 39 5.42 -6.93 6.41
C ALA A 39 5.61 -5.92 7.55
N SER A 40 6.08 -4.71 7.23
CA SER A 40 6.24 -3.62 8.17
C SER A 40 4.88 -3.03 8.55
N ILE A 41 4.00 -2.81 7.56
CA ILE A 41 2.62 -2.37 7.81
C ILE A 41 1.89 -3.41 8.65
N ASP A 42 1.97 -4.70 8.32
CA ASP A 42 1.39 -5.79 9.11
C ASP A 42 1.89 -5.78 10.56
N ALA A 43 3.18 -5.48 10.77
CA ALA A 43 3.75 -5.39 12.11
C ALA A 43 3.26 -4.15 12.88
N LEU A 44 3.06 -3.02 12.20
CA LEU A 44 2.52 -1.78 12.76
C LEU A 44 1.04 -1.90 13.13
N LEU A 45 0.27 -2.64 12.33
CA LEU A 45 -1.15 -2.88 12.55
C LEU A 45 -1.43 -4.01 13.55
N ALA A 46 -0.41 -4.76 13.97
CA ALA A 46 -0.59 -5.92 14.83
C ALA A 46 -1.09 -5.51 16.23
N PRO A 47 -2.07 -6.21 16.82
CA PRO A 47 -2.70 -5.84 18.10
C PRO A 47 -1.75 -5.87 19.32
N ASP A 48 -0.56 -6.45 19.18
CA ASP A 48 0.44 -6.42 20.25
C ASP A 48 1.79 -5.90 19.74
N ASN A 49 2.54 -5.29 20.67
CA ASN A 49 3.86 -4.72 20.38
C ASN A 49 4.93 -5.78 20.08
N SER A 50 4.61 -7.08 20.20
CA SER A 50 5.59 -8.14 19.97
C SER A 50 6.05 -8.16 18.52
N LYS A 51 5.20 -7.76 17.56
CA LYS A 51 5.58 -7.69 16.14
C LYS A 51 6.53 -6.53 15.83
N LEU A 52 6.48 -5.46 16.62
CA LEU A 52 7.34 -4.28 16.45
C LEU A 52 8.83 -4.58 16.68
N ARG A 53 9.18 -5.63 17.43
CA ARG A 53 10.59 -6.01 17.70
C ARG A 53 11.41 -6.33 16.44
N HIS A 54 10.74 -6.51 15.31
CA HIS A 54 11.35 -6.80 14.02
C HIS A 54 11.38 -5.59 13.09
N LEU A 55 10.78 -4.48 13.50
CA LEU A 55 10.86 -3.21 12.81
C LEU A 55 12.16 -2.51 13.17
N SER A 56 12.72 -1.82 12.18
CA SER A 56 13.87 -0.95 12.35
C SER A 56 13.82 0.14 11.30
N VAL A 57 14.23 1.34 11.66
CA VAL A 57 14.52 2.40 10.69
C VAL A 57 15.99 2.30 10.30
N GLY A 58 16.28 2.33 9.01
CA GLY A 58 17.66 2.31 8.52
C GLY A 58 17.85 3.22 7.32
N PHE A 59 19.10 3.42 6.92
CA PHE A 59 19.43 4.21 5.73
C PHE A 59 19.55 3.32 4.50
N ASP A 60 18.98 3.76 3.40
CA ASP A 60 19.18 3.17 2.08
C ASP A 60 20.55 3.54 1.48
N ARG A 61 20.79 3.20 0.21
CA ARG A 61 22.05 3.52 -0.47
C ARG A 61 22.22 4.99 -0.81
N ALA A 62 21.12 5.75 -0.88
CA ALA A 62 21.11 7.18 -1.12
C ALA A 62 21.23 8.00 0.18
N GLY A 63 21.22 7.34 1.34
CA GLY A 63 21.26 7.99 2.65
C GLY A 63 19.90 8.48 3.12
N LEU A 64 18.81 8.02 2.52
CA LEU A 64 17.44 8.29 2.95
C LEU A 64 16.97 7.21 3.92
N LEU A 65 15.99 7.54 4.76
CA LEU A 65 15.42 6.62 5.73
C LEU A 65 14.43 5.67 5.05
N GLU A 66 14.47 4.41 5.47
CA GLU A 66 13.48 3.40 5.11
C GLU A 66 13.10 2.58 6.35
N LEU A 67 11.83 2.23 6.43
CA LEU A 67 11.33 1.27 7.39
C LEU A 67 11.66 -0.13 6.89
N ARG A 68 12.19 -0.95 7.79
CA ARG A 68 12.60 -2.32 7.51
C ARG A 68 11.93 -3.28 8.45
N HIS A 69 11.46 -4.40 7.92
CA HIS A 69 11.06 -5.55 8.73
C HIS A 69 12.06 -6.70 8.56
N ARG A 70 12.65 -7.15 9.67
CA ARG A 70 13.71 -8.17 9.70
C ARG A 70 14.89 -7.83 8.78
N GLY A 71 15.26 -6.55 8.74
CA GLY A 71 16.39 -6.04 7.96
C GLY A 71 16.14 -5.90 6.46
N LYS A 72 14.93 -6.17 5.96
CA LYS A 72 14.55 -5.93 4.57
C LYS A 72 13.78 -4.63 4.45
N ALA A 73 14.12 -3.82 3.45
CA ALA A 73 13.36 -2.64 3.05
C ALA A 73 11.91 -3.02 2.74
N ASP A 74 11.02 -2.07 3.02
CA ASP A 74 9.60 -2.22 2.84
C ASP A 74 9.01 -0.97 2.18
N LEU A 75 7.68 -0.90 2.11
CA LEU A 75 6.88 0.11 1.44
C LEU A 75 7.16 1.56 1.89
N ILE A 76 7.54 1.76 3.15
CA ILE A 76 7.91 3.08 3.67
C ILE A 76 9.40 3.30 3.41
N ALA A 77 9.73 3.88 2.26
CA ALA A 77 11.10 4.11 1.81
C ALA A 77 11.35 5.57 1.36
N GLY A 78 12.61 5.99 1.44
CA GLY A 78 13.05 7.30 0.97
C GLY A 78 12.61 8.48 1.82
N ALA A 79 12.25 8.26 3.09
CA ALA A 79 11.85 9.32 4.01
C ALA A 79 13.04 10.22 4.38
N SER A 80 12.79 11.51 4.57
CA SER A 80 13.78 12.47 5.08
C SER A 80 13.94 12.37 6.59
N ASP A 81 12.87 12.01 7.29
CA ASP A 81 12.82 11.87 8.74
C ASP A 81 11.86 10.75 9.13
N CYS A 82 12.21 9.99 10.17
CA CYS A 82 11.34 8.98 10.77
C CYS A 82 11.55 8.97 12.28
N GLU A 83 10.51 9.30 13.02
CA GLU A 83 10.48 9.28 14.47
C GLU A 83 9.70 8.06 14.98
N LEU A 84 10.26 7.39 15.98
CA LEU A 84 9.66 6.22 16.61
C LEU A 84 9.55 6.50 18.12
N SER A 85 8.31 6.64 18.60
CA SER A 85 8.00 6.81 20.01
C SER A 85 7.44 5.51 20.59
N LEU A 86 8.12 4.96 21.59
CA LEU A 86 7.79 3.70 22.26
C LEU A 86 7.75 3.82 23.80
N PRO A 87 6.92 4.71 24.38
CA PRO A 87 6.63 4.61 25.80
C PRO A 87 5.80 3.36 26.11
N ARG A 88 5.71 3.01 27.39
CA ARG A 88 5.16 1.71 27.84
C ARG A 88 3.70 1.47 27.45
N THR A 89 2.96 2.51 27.08
CA THR A 89 1.50 2.47 26.92
C THR A 89 0.99 3.00 25.59
N TYR A 90 1.83 3.60 24.74
CA TYR A 90 1.42 4.03 23.41
C TYR A 90 2.56 3.78 22.42
N PHE A 91 2.22 3.57 21.16
CA PHE A 91 3.16 3.36 20.08
C PHE A 91 2.89 4.43 19.02
N GLU A 92 3.93 5.11 18.56
CA GLU A 92 3.82 6.00 17.40
C GLU A 92 5.04 5.84 16.51
N ILE A 93 4.81 5.72 15.21
CA ILE A 93 5.84 5.94 14.20
C ILE A 93 5.34 6.96 13.18
N GLY A 94 6.14 7.99 12.96
CA GLY A 94 5.88 9.04 11.99
C GLY A 94 7.04 9.16 11.02
N CYS A 95 6.79 9.03 9.72
CA CYS A 95 7.79 9.26 8.67
C CYS A 95 7.38 10.44 7.79
N SER A 96 8.36 11.27 7.44
CA SER A 96 8.17 12.48 6.64
C SER A 96 8.98 12.43 5.35
N TRP A 97 8.42 13.05 4.30
CA TRP A 97 9.13 13.41 3.08
C TRP A 97 9.01 14.93 2.90
N ASP A 98 10.15 15.61 3.01
CA ASP A 98 10.22 17.06 2.83
C ASP A 98 10.54 17.44 1.39
N PHE A 99 9.87 18.48 0.89
CA PHE A 99 10.04 19.02 -0.46
C PHE A 99 10.32 20.52 -0.35
N ASP A 100 11.54 20.92 -0.70
CA ASP A 100 11.98 22.32 -0.64
C ASP A 100 11.16 23.22 -1.57
N THR A 101 10.91 22.73 -2.78
CA THR A 101 10.00 23.30 -3.76
C THR A 101 9.44 22.15 -4.58
N GLY A 102 8.12 22.06 -4.75
CA GLY A 102 7.55 21.00 -5.59
C GLY A 102 6.21 20.47 -5.12
N GLU A 103 5.18 21.30 -5.21
CA GLU A 103 3.79 20.89 -4.96
C GLU A 103 3.40 19.65 -5.78
N ALA A 104 3.82 19.59 -7.05
CA ALA A 104 3.52 18.44 -7.90
C ALA A 104 4.18 17.15 -7.38
N ALA A 105 5.43 17.22 -6.92
CA ALA A 105 6.16 16.07 -6.40
C ALA A 105 5.61 15.61 -5.04
N SER A 106 5.18 16.54 -4.17
CA SER A 106 4.56 16.20 -2.89
C SER A 106 3.17 15.59 -3.10
N ARG A 107 2.38 16.09 -4.06
CA ARG A 107 1.11 15.49 -4.49
C ARG A 107 1.30 14.09 -5.08
N GLU A 108 2.32 13.90 -5.91
CA GLU A 108 2.65 12.56 -6.44
C GLU A 108 3.01 11.60 -5.31
N LYS A 109 3.84 12.03 -4.36
CA LYS A 109 4.27 11.20 -3.23
C LYS A 109 3.11 10.80 -2.32
N ILE A 110 2.19 11.72 -2.00
CA ILE A 110 1.04 11.35 -1.15
C ILE A 110 0.11 10.37 -1.85
N GLU A 111 -0.13 10.51 -3.15
CA GLU A 111 -0.94 9.55 -3.91
C GLU A 111 -0.25 8.20 -4.07
N GLU A 112 1.06 8.19 -4.31
CA GLU A 112 1.88 6.98 -4.28
C GLU A 112 1.66 6.24 -2.95
N LEU A 113 1.98 6.88 -1.82
CA LEU A 113 1.82 6.28 -0.50
C LEU A 113 0.38 5.84 -0.24
N ARG A 114 -0.62 6.64 -0.60
CA ARG A 114 -2.05 6.28 -0.44
C ARG A 114 -2.38 4.98 -1.19
N LEU A 115 -1.95 4.85 -2.44
CA LEU A 115 -2.15 3.64 -3.23
C LEU A 115 -1.39 2.45 -2.67
N GLU A 116 -0.16 2.66 -2.19
CA GLU A 116 0.64 1.62 -1.59
C GLU A 116 0.00 1.11 -0.28
N MET A 117 -0.43 2.02 0.59
CA MET A 117 -1.17 1.73 1.82
C MET A 117 -2.46 0.96 1.52
N ALA A 118 -3.22 1.35 0.49
CA ALA A 118 -4.44 0.66 0.08
C ALA A 118 -4.22 -0.81 -0.32
N ARG A 119 -2.99 -1.21 -0.71
CA ARG A 119 -2.66 -2.61 -1.00
C ARG A 119 -2.38 -3.43 0.26
N CYS A 120 -1.92 -2.81 1.33
CA CYS A 120 -1.43 -3.49 2.53
C CYS A 120 -2.35 -3.32 3.75
N MET A 121 -3.25 -2.34 3.74
CA MET A 121 -4.17 -2.11 4.84
C MET A 121 -5.47 -2.92 4.72
N PRO A 122 -6.07 -3.33 5.85
CA PRO A 122 -7.39 -3.98 5.86
C PRO A 122 -8.54 -3.00 5.58
N VAL A 123 -8.28 -1.69 5.68
CA VAL A 123 -9.24 -0.60 5.45
C VAL A 123 -8.60 0.45 4.56
N LEU A 124 -9.41 1.16 3.77
CA LEU A 124 -8.92 2.24 2.91
C LEU A 124 -8.75 3.53 3.71
N LEU A 125 -7.69 4.27 3.41
CA LEU A 125 -7.55 5.65 3.87
C LEU A 125 -8.59 6.53 3.16
N VAL A 126 -9.40 7.23 3.94
CA VAL A 126 -10.45 8.13 3.44
C VAL A 126 -10.08 9.57 3.71
N ASP A 127 -10.61 10.48 2.90
CA ASP A 127 -10.45 11.92 3.10
C ASP A 127 -11.05 12.33 4.46
N THR A 128 -10.25 12.99 5.28
CA THR A 128 -10.65 13.48 6.59
C THR A 128 -10.68 15.00 6.57
N VAL A 129 -11.76 15.58 7.07
CA VAL A 129 -11.85 17.04 7.16
C VAL A 129 -11.14 17.48 8.44
N ARG A 130 -9.95 18.06 8.30
CA ARG A 130 -9.20 18.63 9.43
C ARG A 130 -8.89 20.10 9.16
N GLU A 131 -9.58 20.97 9.89
CA GLU A 131 -9.37 22.41 9.81
C GLU A 131 -8.09 22.77 10.57
N SER A 132 -7.02 23.10 9.85
CA SER A 132 -5.78 23.59 10.47
C SER A 132 -5.86 25.11 10.64
N ALA A 133 -6.05 25.56 11.89
CA ALA A 133 -6.11 26.98 12.25
C ALA A 133 -4.75 27.53 12.72
N VAL A 134 -3.69 27.25 11.96
CA VAL A 134 -2.37 27.85 12.20
C VAL A 134 -1.94 28.59 10.94
N ASP A 135 -1.80 29.92 11.02
CA ASP A 135 -1.56 30.86 9.90
C ASP A 135 -0.40 30.49 8.94
N ARG A 136 0.45 29.52 9.29
CA ARG A 136 1.62 29.10 8.53
C ARG A 136 1.63 27.62 8.13
N LEU A 137 0.59 26.85 8.46
CA LEU A 137 0.47 25.43 8.16
C LEU A 137 -0.91 25.15 7.56
N ILE A 138 -0.92 24.92 6.26
CA ILE A 138 -2.10 24.50 5.50
C ILE A 138 -2.01 22.98 5.35
N ILE A 139 -3.08 22.28 5.72
CA ILE A 139 -3.26 20.87 5.39
C ILE A 139 -3.96 20.83 4.04
N GLU A 140 -3.25 20.41 3.00
CA GLU A 140 -3.81 20.32 1.65
C GLU A 140 -4.60 19.04 1.43
N HIS A 141 -4.13 17.94 2.02
CA HIS A 141 -4.82 16.66 2.04
C HIS A 141 -4.62 16.01 3.40
N ASP A 142 -5.67 15.39 3.90
CA ASP A 142 -5.64 14.57 5.10
C ASP A 142 -6.39 13.28 4.79
N TYR A 143 -5.69 12.16 4.94
CA TYR A 143 -6.27 10.85 4.81
C TYR A 143 -6.13 10.10 6.11
N GLY A 144 -7.22 9.50 6.58
CA GLY A 144 -7.24 8.76 7.83
C GLY A 144 -7.91 7.41 7.70
N ALA A 145 -7.51 6.48 8.55
CA ALA A 145 -8.30 5.31 8.90
C ALA A 145 -8.02 4.90 10.35
N THR A 146 -9.05 4.39 11.01
CA THR A 146 -8.96 3.76 12.33
C THR A 146 -9.23 2.26 12.15
N ILE A 147 -8.34 1.43 12.67
CA ILE A 147 -8.45 -0.02 12.61
C ILE A 147 -8.78 -0.51 14.01
N GLU A 148 -10.03 -0.95 14.16
CA GLU A 148 -10.50 -1.53 15.42
C GLU A 148 -9.76 -2.84 15.70
N THR A 149 -9.26 -2.97 16.93
CA THR A 149 -8.62 -4.22 17.38
C THR A 149 -9.40 -4.82 18.55
N THR A 150 -9.57 -6.14 18.57
CA THR A 150 -10.37 -6.81 19.61
C THR A 150 -9.65 -6.97 20.94
N GLU A 151 -8.32 -6.80 20.96
CA GLU A 151 -7.44 -7.12 22.09
C GLU A 151 -6.56 -5.96 22.55
N SER A 152 -6.57 -4.82 21.85
CA SER A 152 -5.76 -3.64 22.16
C SER A 152 -6.48 -2.33 21.85
N GLU A 153 -5.80 -1.21 22.08
CA GLU A 153 -6.22 0.09 21.56
C GLU A 153 -6.25 0.06 20.02
N ASP A 154 -7.14 0.87 19.45
CA ASP A 154 -7.30 0.99 18.00
C ASP A 154 -6.02 1.54 17.37
N VAL A 155 -5.78 1.17 16.12
CA VAL A 155 -4.65 1.71 15.36
C VAL A 155 -5.15 2.81 14.46
N ASP A 156 -4.72 4.04 14.72
CA ASP A 156 -4.94 5.17 13.85
C ASP A 156 -3.80 5.28 12.84
N VAL A 157 -4.17 5.45 11.58
CA VAL A 157 -3.25 5.70 10.48
C VAL A 157 -3.64 7.00 9.83
N SER A 158 -2.71 7.94 9.75
CA SER A 158 -2.91 9.22 9.06
C SER A 158 -1.84 9.48 8.02
N LEU A 159 -2.25 9.97 6.86
CA LEU A 159 -1.38 10.38 5.76
C LEU A 159 -1.76 11.79 5.34
N GLN A 160 -0.85 12.74 5.54
CA GLN A 160 -1.15 14.17 5.42
C GLN A 160 -0.17 14.85 4.47
N LEU A 161 -0.67 15.77 3.65
CA LEU A 161 0.15 16.70 2.88
C LEU A 161 0.01 18.09 3.51
N PHE A 162 1.13 18.58 4.04
CA PHE A 162 1.24 19.92 4.57
C PHE A 162 1.91 20.85 3.56
N GLN A 163 1.41 22.07 3.47
CA GLN A 163 2.10 23.22 2.93
C GLN A 163 2.44 24.16 4.09
N TYR A 164 3.70 24.58 4.18
CA TYR A 164 4.12 25.52 5.22
C TYR A 164 5.14 26.53 4.69
N THR A 165 5.16 27.70 5.32
CA THR A 165 6.06 28.79 4.94
C THR A 165 7.00 29.10 6.10
N ARG A 166 8.32 29.06 5.85
CA ARG A 166 9.34 29.51 6.83
C ARG A 166 9.82 30.91 6.46
N ASP A 167 9.66 31.87 7.36
CA ASP A 167 10.33 33.19 7.32
C ASP A 167 10.33 33.89 5.94
N ASN A 168 9.16 34.06 5.32
CA ASN A 168 8.97 34.66 3.99
C ASN A 168 9.70 33.94 2.82
N SER A 169 10.07 32.67 3.00
CA SER A 169 10.60 31.79 1.95
C SER A 169 9.49 31.27 1.05
N PRO A 170 9.81 30.68 -0.13
CA PRO A 170 8.84 29.89 -0.89
C PRO A 170 8.15 28.83 -0.02
N SER A 171 6.93 28.46 -0.39
CA SER A 171 6.20 27.40 0.30
C SER A 171 6.95 26.08 0.20
N HIS A 172 7.10 25.42 1.34
CA HIS A 172 7.63 24.08 1.48
C HIS A 172 6.48 23.10 1.63
N PHE A 173 6.70 21.87 1.22
CA PHE A 173 5.71 20.81 1.33
C PHE A 173 6.27 19.65 2.15
N LYS A 174 5.40 19.01 2.93
CA LYS A 174 5.75 17.80 3.68
C LYS A 174 4.63 16.78 3.55
N VAL A 175 4.97 15.59 3.10
CA VAL A 175 4.10 14.43 3.25
C VAL A 175 4.46 13.74 4.55
N HIS A 176 3.48 13.44 5.40
CA HIS A 176 3.70 12.79 6.69
C HIS A 176 2.76 11.59 6.83
N LEU A 177 3.34 10.43 7.15
CA LEU A 177 2.61 9.20 7.41
C LEU A 177 2.83 8.83 8.88
N THR A 178 1.74 8.62 9.60
CA THR A 178 1.75 8.26 11.02
C THR A 178 0.96 6.97 11.23
N PHE A 179 1.50 6.09 12.07
CA PHE A 179 0.75 5.01 12.70
C PHE A 179 0.83 5.22 14.20
N SER A 180 -0.31 5.25 14.87
CA SER A 180 -0.40 5.42 16.32
C SER A 180 -1.35 4.43 16.95
N ARG A 181 -1.04 4.05 18.18
CA ARG A 181 -1.90 3.32 19.10
C ARG A 181 -1.77 3.94 20.48
#